data_AF-A0A6B2LG19-F1
#
_entry.id   AF-A0A6B2LG19-F1
#
_cell.length_a   1.000
_cell.length_b   1.000
_cell.length_c   1.000
_cell.angle_alpha   90.00
_cell.angle_beta   90.00
_cell.angle_gamma   90.00
#
_symmetry.space_group_name_H-M   'P 1'
#
loop_
_entity.id
_entity.type
_entity.pdbx_description
1 polymer ?
#
loop_
_entity_poly.entity_id
_entity_poly.type
_entity_poly.pdbx_seq_one_letter_code
_entity_poly.pdbx_strand_id
1 'polypeptide(L)'
;MDAKGVTWKAYNENFPGNCYAGQYLGKYFRKHNPFISFNNVRNNATRCANIVDSSQLDLDLKNGQLPQYSYFTPNIDDDAHNTNITFAGTWLDNFLAPRLASFPPRTLFMITWDEDDKTEGNRIDTFVWGTMIKAGASDNLPYNHYSTLRTVELNWDLGDLGRNDATANPIKF
;
A
#
# COMPACT_ATOMS: atom_id res chain seq x y z
N MET A 1 -0.18 6.08 13.25
CA MET A 1 -0.94 7.07 12.47
C MET A 1 -1.77 7.98 13.36
N ASP A 2 -2.91 7.53 13.89
CA ASP A 2 -3.84 8.37 14.67
C ASP A 2 -3.20 9.20 15.79
N ALA A 3 -2.33 8.57 16.61
CA ALA A 3 -1.66 9.24 17.73
C ALA A 3 -0.77 10.43 17.32
N LYS A 4 -0.32 10.45 16.05
CA LYS A 4 0.54 11.49 15.48
C LYS A 4 -0.22 12.35 14.45
N GLY A 5 -1.53 12.15 14.32
CA GLY A 5 -2.37 12.90 13.38
C GLY A 5 -2.06 12.63 11.89
N VAL A 6 -1.36 11.54 11.58
CA VAL A 6 -1.01 11.19 10.19
C VAL A 6 -2.26 10.69 9.48
N THR A 7 -2.67 11.38 8.42
CA THR A 7 -3.82 10.96 7.62
C THR A 7 -3.46 9.71 6.81
N TRP A 8 -4.39 8.76 6.76
CA TRP A 8 -4.21 7.53 6.02
C TRP A 8 -5.50 7.09 5.33
N LYS A 9 -5.37 6.43 4.18
CA LYS A 9 -6.49 5.80 3.47
C LYS A 9 -6.03 4.54 2.74
N ALA A 10 -6.88 3.53 2.72
CA ALA A 10 -6.71 2.30 1.96
C ALA A 10 -7.68 2.33 0.76
N TYR A 11 -7.13 2.45 -0.44
CA TYR A 11 -7.84 2.40 -1.71
C TYR A 11 -7.82 0.98 -2.22
N ASN A 12 -8.99 0.35 -2.33
CA ASN A 12 -9.09 -1.04 -2.71
C ASN A 12 -10.00 -1.14 -3.93
N GLU A 13 -9.52 -1.73 -5.01
CA GLU A 13 -10.29 -1.82 -6.24
C GLU A 13 -11.51 -2.74 -6.07
N ASN A 14 -12.66 -2.25 -6.54
CA ASN A 14 -13.96 -2.90 -6.40
C ASN A 14 -14.42 -3.11 -4.95
N PHE A 15 -13.91 -2.30 -4.00
CA PHE A 15 -14.35 -2.40 -2.62
C PHE A 15 -15.84 -2.05 -2.50
N PRO A 16 -16.68 -2.94 -1.94
CA PRO A 16 -18.12 -2.72 -1.93
C PRO A 16 -18.62 -1.76 -0.84
N GLY A 17 -17.71 -1.13 -0.10
CA GLY A 17 -18.06 -0.21 1.00
C GLY A 17 -18.50 -0.93 2.27
N ASN A 18 -19.10 -0.15 3.19
CA ASN A 18 -19.73 -0.65 4.42
C ASN A 18 -18.85 -1.57 5.28
N CYS A 19 -17.54 -1.33 5.34
CA CYS A 19 -16.62 -2.15 6.13
C CYS A 19 -16.68 -3.64 5.77
N TYR A 20 -16.85 -3.97 4.49
CA TYR A 20 -17.09 -5.34 4.07
C TYR A 20 -16.02 -6.31 4.56
N ALA A 21 -16.46 -7.25 5.40
CA ALA A 21 -15.61 -8.25 6.05
C ALA A 21 -15.87 -9.68 5.57
N GLY A 22 -16.72 -9.86 4.54
CA GLY A 22 -16.88 -11.16 3.86
C GLY A 22 -15.62 -11.54 3.09
N GLN A 23 -15.49 -12.81 2.67
CA GLN A 23 -14.25 -13.31 2.05
C GLN A 23 -13.92 -12.60 0.73
N TYR A 24 -14.90 -12.46 -0.16
CA TYR A 24 -14.79 -11.75 -1.43
C TYR A 24 -16.16 -11.21 -1.86
N LEU A 25 -16.20 -10.23 -2.77
CA LEU A 25 -17.39 -9.85 -3.51
C LEU A 25 -16.98 -9.38 -4.91
N GLY A 26 -17.42 -10.08 -5.96
CA GLY A 26 -16.90 -9.85 -7.31
C GLY A 26 -15.39 -10.08 -7.35
N LYS A 27 -14.64 -9.08 -7.83
CA LYS A 27 -13.17 -9.12 -7.91
C LYS A 27 -12.46 -8.62 -6.64
N TYR A 28 -13.18 -8.06 -5.67
CA TYR A 28 -12.60 -7.65 -4.40
C TYR A 28 -12.41 -8.85 -3.48
N PHE A 29 -11.18 -9.09 -3.03
CA PHE A 29 -10.83 -10.14 -2.08
C PHE A 29 -10.37 -9.52 -0.77
N ARG A 30 -11.13 -9.75 0.31
CA ARG A 30 -10.86 -9.16 1.64
C ARG A 30 -9.49 -9.57 2.20
N LYS A 31 -8.94 -10.70 1.78
CA LYS A 31 -7.60 -11.14 2.21
C LYS A 31 -6.49 -10.16 1.82
N HIS A 32 -6.63 -9.40 0.73
CA HIS A 32 -5.63 -8.43 0.25
C HIS A 32 -5.79 -7.03 0.88
N ASN A 33 -6.83 -6.82 1.70
CA ASN A 33 -7.02 -5.60 2.48
C ASN A 33 -6.64 -5.85 3.95
N PRO A 34 -5.41 -5.53 4.38
CA PRO A 34 -4.97 -5.82 5.75
C PRO A 34 -5.77 -5.04 6.79
N PHE A 35 -6.21 -3.81 6.50
CA PHE A 35 -6.85 -2.91 7.47
C PHE A 35 -8.16 -3.47 8.04
N ILE A 36 -8.98 -4.11 7.20
CA ILE A 36 -10.26 -4.66 7.66
C ILE A 36 -10.10 -5.87 8.60
N SER A 37 -8.91 -6.49 8.64
CA SER A 37 -8.60 -7.60 9.54
C SER A 37 -8.45 -7.16 11.01
N PHE A 38 -8.20 -5.86 11.25
CA PHE A 38 -8.01 -5.35 12.60
C PHE A 38 -9.34 -4.91 13.24
N ASN A 39 -9.69 -5.49 14.39
CA ASN A 39 -10.93 -5.15 15.10
C ASN A 39 -11.02 -3.66 15.48
N ASN A 40 -9.89 -3.04 15.82
CA ASN A 40 -9.84 -1.61 16.15
C ASN A 40 -10.02 -0.69 14.93
N VAL A 41 -10.00 -1.23 13.71
CA VAL A 41 -10.36 -0.53 12.46
C VAL A 41 -11.80 -0.91 12.09
N ARG A 42 -12.08 -2.21 11.92
CA ARG A 42 -13.40 -2.70 11.48
C ARG A 42 -14.54 -2.28 12.40
N ASN A 43 -14.34 -2.26 13.71
CA ASN A 43 -15.38 -1.91 14.69
C ASN A 43 -15.37 -0.41 15.05
N ASN A 44 -14.58 0.41 14.36
CA ASN A 44 -14.53 1.85 14.56
C ASN A 44 -14.96 2.55 13.26
N ALA A 45 -16.13 3.19 13.27
CA ALA A 45 -16.72 3.80 12.07
C ALA A 45 -15.79 4.83 11.41
N THR A 46 -15.09 5.65 12.21
CA THR A 46 -14.16 6.67 11.70
C THR A 46 -12.97 6.05 10.98
N ARG A 47 -12.34 5.03 11.57
CA ARG A 47 -11.21 4.33 10.94
C ARG A 47 -11.63 3.50 9.74
N CYS A 48 -12.78 2.85 9.83
CA CYS A 48 -13.28 2.08 8.72
C CYS A 48 -13.66 2.96 7.51
N ALA A 49 -14.10 4.20 7.74
CA ALA A 49 -14.33 5.17 6.66
C ALA A 49 -13.06 5.53 5.87
N ASN A 50 -11.85 5.22 6.38
CA ASN A 50 -10.60 5.33 5.63
C ASN A 50 -10.36 4.14 4.68
N ILE A 51 -11.21 3.12 4.67
CA ILE A 51 -11.19 2.04 3.68
C ILE A 51 -12.22 2.38 2.62
N VAL A 52 -11.74 2.63 1.40
CA VAL A 52 -12.56 3.15 0.29
C VAL A 52 -12.35 2.33 -0.97
N ASP A 53 -13.29 2.45 -1.91
CA ASP A 53 -13.09 2.00 -3.28
C ASP A 53 -12.00 2.82 -3.97
N SER A 54 -11.25 2.17 -4.88
CA SER A 54 -10.13 2.81 -5.58
C SER A 54 -10.54 4.03 -6.40
N SER A 55 -11.80 4.15 -6.84
CA SER A 55 -12.31 5.33 -7.53
C SER A 55 -12.19 6.64 -6.72
N GLN A 56 -12.08 6.54 -5.38
CA GLN A 56 -11.86 7.70 -4.52
C GLN A 56 -10.47 8.33 -4.71
N LEU A 57 -9.48 7.59 -5.20
CA LEU A 57 -8.11 8.09 -5.39
C LEU A 57 -8.08 9.30 -6.31
N ASP A 58 -8.77 9.25 -7.45
CA ASP A 58 -8.78 10.35 -8.42
C ASP A 58 -9.50 11.58 -7.88
N LEU A 59 -10.55 11.38 -7.07
CA LEU A 59 -11.23 12.47 -6.37
C LEU A 59 -10.31 13.13 -5.35
N ASP A 60 -9.56 12.35 -4.59
CA ASP A 60 -8.64 12.85 -3.58
C ASP A 60 -7.45 13.58 -4.21
N LEU A 61 -6.87 13.04 -5.29
CA LEU A 61 -5.84 13.71 -6.08
C LEU A 61 -6.34 15.05 -6.63
N LYS A 62 -7.50 15.05 -7.28
CA LYS A 62 -8.09 16.26 -7.87
C LYS A 62 -8.41 17.34 -6.84
N ASN A 63 -8.87 16.95 -5.65
CA ASN A 63 -9.28 17.88 -4.61
C ASN A 63 -8.15 18.26 -3.64
N GLY A 64 -6.92 17.77 -3.84
CA GLY A 64 -5.79 18.00 -2.93
C GLY A 64 -6.00 17.36 -1.55
N GLN A 65 -6.71 16.23 -1.50
CA GLN A 65 -7.07 15.49 -0.28
C GLN A 65 -6.37 14.13 -0.16
N LEU A 66 -5.35 13.87 -0.99
CA LEU A 66 -4.54 12.66 -0.87
C LEU A 66 -3.93 12.59 0.55
N PRO A 67 -4.11 11.47 1.28
CA PRO A 67 -3.60 11.32 2.64
C PRO A 67 -2.07 11.17 2.61
N GLN A 68 -1.45 11.45 3.76
CA GLN A 68 -0.01 11.30 3.94
C GLN A 68 0.45 9.86 3.73
N TYR A 69 -0.35 8.88 4.17
CA TYR A 69 -0.13 7.46 3.90
C TYR A 69 -1.27 6.89 3.03
N SER A 70 -0.96 6.55 1.78
CA SER A 70 -1.89 5.93 0.85
C SER A 70 -1.50 4.47 0.63
N TYR A 71 -2.43 3.53 0.86
CA TYR A 71 -2.24 2.11 0.55
C TYR A 71 -3.20 1.74 -0.58
N PHE A 72 -2.69 1.19 -1.67
CA PHE A 72 -3.51 0.81 -2.83
C PHE A 72 -3.44 -0.71 -3.03
N THR A 73 -4.59 -1.35 -3.19
CA THR A 73 -4.72 -2.78 -3.48
C THR A 73 -5.50 -2.94 -4.79
N PRO A 74 -4.88 -3.46 -5.87
CA PRO A 74 -5.59 -3.86 -7.09
C PRO A 74 -6.57 -5.00 -6.80
N ASN A 75 -7.52 -5.23 -7.71
CA ASN A 75 -8.41 -6.39 -7.58
C ASN A 75 -7.67 -7.69 -7.96
N ILE A 76 -8.32 -8.84 -7.73
CA ILE A 76 -7.72 -10.18 -7.93
C ILE A 76 -7.24 -10.49 -9.37
N ASP A 77 -7.71 -9.73 -10.36
CA ASP A 77 -7.23 -9.87 -11.73
C ASP A 77 -6.04 -8.95 -11.97
N ASP A 78 -6.10 -7.73 -11.45
CA ASP A 78 -5.11 -6.67 -11.65
C ASP A 78 -3.86 -6.82 -10.75
N ASP A 79 -3.95 -7.62 -9.68
CA ASP A 79 -2.84 -8.00 -8.79
C ASP A 79 -2.03 -9.22 -9.28
N ALA A 80 -2.31 -9.71 -10.49
CA ALA A 80 -1.76 -10.90 -11.14
C ALA A 80 -2.21 -12.26 -10.59
N HIS A 81 -3.05 -12.34 -9.56
CA HIS A 81 -3.39 -13.61 -8.93
C HIS A 81 -4.27 -14.51 -9.82
N ASN A 82 -5.29 -13.96 -10.47
CA ASN A 82 -6.13 -14.70 -11.42
C ASN A 82 -5.74 -14.48 -12.89
N THR A 83 -4.68 -13.70 -13.12
CA THR A 83 -4.16 -13.39 -14.46
C THR A 83 -2.67 -13.76 -14.55
N ASN A 84 -1.79 -12.79 -14.85
CA ASN A 84 -0.35 -12.95 -14.89
C ASN A 84 0.36 -11.58 -14.78
N ILE A 85 1.68 -11.61 -14.63
CA ILE A 85 2.50 -10.41 -14.45
C ILE A 85 2.43 -9.43 -15.65
N THR A 86 2.23 -9.92 -16.87
CA THR A 86 2.09 -9.07 -18.06
C THR A 86 0.78 -8.28 -18.01
N PHE A 87 -0.30 -8.92 -17.59
CA PHE A 87 -1.58 -8.27 -17.40
C PHE A 87 -1.50 -7.21 -16.30
N ALA A 88 -0.97 -7.57 -15.12
CA ALA A 88 -0.80 -6.64 -14.00
C ALA A 88 0.13 -5.47 -14.36
N GLY A 89 1.23 -5.71 -15.07
CA GLY A 89 2.12 -4.64 -15.57
C GLY A 89 1.42 -3.69 -16.55
N THR A 90 0.61 -4.24 -17.47
CA THR A 90 -0.17 -3.42 -18.41
C THR A 90 -1.25 -2.60 -17.68
N TRP A 91 -1.92 -3.20 -16.69
CA TRP A 91 -2.86 -2.48 -15.83
C TRP A 91 -2.15 -1.36 -15.06
N LEU A 92 -0.98 -1.65 -14.48
CA LEU A 92 -0.23 -0.71 -13.66
C LEU A 92 0.26 0.49 -14.47
N ASP A 93 0.74 0.28 -15.70
CA ASP A 93 1.11 1.38 -16.60
C ASP A 93 -0.09 2.28 -16.91
N ASN A 94 -1.24 1.69 -17.27
CA ASN A 94 -2.46 2.43 -17.55
C ASN A 94 -3.04 3.13 -16.31
N PHE A 95 -2.83 2.56 -15.13
CA PHE A 95 -3.24 3.14 -13.86
C PHE A 95 -2.31 4.28 -13.43
N LEU A 96 -1.01 4.04 -13.35
CA LEU A 96 -0.07 4.95 -12.71
C LEU A 96 0.39 6.08 -13.65
N ALA A 97 0.71 5.78 -14.92
CA ALA A 97 1.27 6.76 -15.85
C ALA A 97 0.44 8.05 -15.98
N PRO A 98 -0.89 8.02 -16.18
CA PRO A 98 -1.68 9.25 -16.27
C PRO A 98 -1.80 10.01 -14.94
N ARG A 99 -1.50 9.36 -13.82
CA ARG A 99 -1.64 9.92 -12.47
C ARG A 99 -0.35 10.52 -11.92
N LEU A 100 0.81 10.16 -12.45
CA LEU A 100 2.13 10.55 -11.91
C LEU A 100 2.26 12.07 -11.67
N ALA A 101 1.78 12.90 -12.59
CA ALA A 101 1.86 14.36 -12.48
C ALA A 101 0.89 14.97 -11.44
N SER A 102 -0.12 14.20 -10.98
CA SER A 102 -1.13 14.66 -10.02
C SER A 102 -0.70 14.42 -8.57
N PHE A 103 0.31 13.59 -8.33
CA PHE A 103 0.79 13.33 -6.97
C PHE A 103 1.55 14.55 -6.42
N PRO A 104 1.43 14.84 -5.10
CA PRO A 104 2.17 15.92 -4.47
C PRO A 104 3.69 15.77 -4.66
N PRO A 105 4.44 16.90 -4.72
CA PRO A 105 5.89 16.85 -4.69
C PRO A 105 6.40 16.10 -3.48
N ARG A 106 7.56 15.42 -3.62
CA ARG A 106 8.15 14.59 -2.56
C ARG A 106 7.25 13.43 -2.10
N THR A 107 6.45 12.86 -3.00
CA THR A 107 5.82 11.55 -2.79
C THR A 107 6.84 10.43 -2.99
N LEU A 108 6.92 9.52 -2.01
CA LEU A 108 7.63 8.24 -2.15
C LEU A 108 6.62 7.19 -2.60
N PHE A 109 6.90 6.54 -3.72
CA PHE A 109 6.11 5.43 -4.19
C PHE A 109 6.82 4.11 -3.90
N MET A 110 6.02 3.10 -3.56
CA MET A 110 6.47 1.74 -3.35
C MET A 110 5.47 0.78 -4.00
N ILE A 111 5.94 -0.04 -4.94
CA ILE A 111 5.21 -1.18 -5.49
C ILE A 111 5.88 -2.44 -4.97
N THR A 112 5.09 -3.39 -4.49
CA THR A 112 5.57 -4.65 -3.92
C THR A 112 4.49 -5.72 -4.10
N TRP A 113 4.85 -6.97 -3.85
CA TRP A 113 3.93 -8.13 -3.86
C TRP A 113 3.80 -8.67 -2.44
N ASP A 114 2.70 -9.33 -2.10
CA ASP A 114 2.50 -9.96 -0.79
C ASP A 114 3.17 -11.35 -0.68
N GLU A 115 3.31 -12.05 -1.80
CA GLU A 115 3.99 -13.35 -1.89
C GLU A 115 4.56 -13.62 -3.29
N ASP A 116 5.30 -14.72 -3.41
CA ASP A 116 5.68 -15.35 -4.69
C ASP A 116 4.90 -16.67 -4.95
N ASP A 117 3.68 -16.77 -4.43
CA ASP A 117 2.86 -18.00 -4.45
C ASP A 117 3.58 -19.24 -3.88
N LYS A 118 4.37 -19.03 -2.81
CA LYS A 118 5.17 -20.06 -2.12
C LYS A 118 6.26 -20.67 -2.99
N THR A 119 6.74 -19.92 -3.98
CA THR A 119 7.93 -20.27 -4.75
C THR A 119 9.14 -19.60 -4.10
N GLU A 120 10.29 -19.55 -4.79
CA GLU A 120 11.54 -18.77 -4.55
C GLU A 120 11.99 -18.37 -3.11
N GLY A 121 11.53 -19.07 -2.07
CA GLY A 121 11.72 -18.70 -0.67
C GLY A 121 10.90 -17.49 -0.22
N ASN A 122 9.76 -17.19 -0.87
CA ASN A 122 8.96 -15.98 -0.66
C ASN A 122 9.75 -14.68 -0.94
N ARG A 123 10.54 -14.71 -2.03
CA ARG A 123 11.31 -13.56 -2.50
C ARG A 123 10.48 -12.81 -3.53
N ILE A 124 10.23 -11.55 -3.23
CA ILE A 124 9.37 -10.67 -4.02
C ILE A 124 10.18 -9.51 -4.57
N ASP A 125 9.74 -8.99 -5.71
CA ASP A 125 10.23 -7.71 -6.21
C ASP A 125 9.67 -6.56 -5.37
N THR A 126 10.41 -5.46 -5.28
CA THR A 126 9.93 -4.22 -4.66
C THR A 126 10.59 -3.04 -5.35
N PHE A 127 9.75 -2.18 -5.93
CA PHE A 127 10.18 -0.98 -6.64
C PHE A 127 9.89 0.24 -5.78
N VAL A 128 10.91 1.04 -5.50
CA VAL A 128 10.79 2.27 -4.72
C VAL A 128 11.34 3.43 -5.53
N TRP A 129 10.56 4.50 -5.67
CA TRP A 129 11.02 5.70 -6.38
C TRP A 129 10.37 6.97 -5.83
N GLY A 130 11.04 8.10 -6.09
CA GLY A 130 10.61 9.42 -5.67
C GLY A 130 11.78 10.40 -5.73
N THR A 131 11.52 11.70 -5.64
CA THR A 131 12.56 12.74 -5.79
C THR A 131 13.59 12.75 -4.65
N MET A 132 13.30 12.07 -3.54
CA MET A 132 14.22 11.88 -2.43
C MET A 132 15.25 10.77 -2.69
N ILE A 133 14.92 9.78 -3.53
CA ILE A 133 15.78 8.62 -3.76
C ILE A 133 17.03 9.06 -4.55
N LYS A 134 18.22 8.78 -4.00
CA LYS A 134 19.48 9.02 -4.69
C LYS A 134 19.69 8.03 -5.83
N ALA A 135 19.72 8.53 -7.06
CA ALA A 135 20.02 7.72 -8.25
C ALA A 135 21.37 7.00 -8.14
N GLY A 136 21.39 5.72 -8.52
CA GLY A 136 22.59 4.87 -8.47
C GLY A 136 23.00 4.41 -7.07
N ALA A 137 22.18 4.63 -6.04
CA ALA A 137 22.43 4.06 -4.72
C ALA A 137 22.21 2.54 -4.73
N SER A 138 23.04 1.83 -3.95
CA SER A 138 22.88 0.40 -3.67
C SER A 138 23.30 0.12 -2.24
N ASP A 139 22.69 -0.91 -1.65
CA ASP A 139 23.15 -1.52 -0.40
C ASP A 139 22.90 -3.03 -0.44
N ASN A 140 23.46 -3.73 0.54
CA ASN A 140 23.36 -5.19 0.67
C ASN A 140 22.60 -5.60 1.94
N LEU A 141 21.71 -4.73 2.46
CA LEU A 141 20.93 -5.05 3.65
C LEU A 141 19.77 -5.98 3.28
N PRO A 142 19.38 -6.90 4.18
CA PRO A 142 18.17 -7.68 3.99
C PRO A 142 16.93 -6.80 4.23
N TYR A 143 15.96 -6.91 3.32
CA TYR A 143 14.67 -6.25 3.39
C TYR A 143 13.53 -7.27 3.37
N ASN A 144 12.44 -6.96 4.06
CA ASN A 144 11.19 -7.72 4.05
C ASN A 144 10.00 -6.77 4.31
N HIS A 145 8.78 -7.27 4.43
CA HIS A 145 7.63 -6.39 4.70
C HIS A 145 7.72 -5.58 6.00
N TYR A 146 8.45 -6.05 7.01
CA TYR A 146 8.71 -5.27 8.22
C TYR A 146 9.63 -4.08 7.95
N SER A 147 10.50 -4.15 6.94
CA SER A 147 11.28 -3.00 6.47
C SER A 147 10.38 -1.88 5.94
N THR A 148 9.33 -2.23 5.19
CA THR A 148 8.33 -1.26 4.72
C THR A 148 7.63 -0.59 5.90
N LEU A 149 7.17 -1.38 6.88
CA LEU A 149 6.55 -0.85 8.10
C LEU A 149 7.51 0.06 8.87
N ARG A 150 8.76 -0.38 9.08
CA ARG A 150 9.77 0.40 9.79
C ARG A 150 10.09 1.72 9.09
N THR A 151 10.09 1.72 7.76
CA THR A 151 10.28 2.93 6.95
C THR A 151 9.16 3.94 7.19
N VAL A 152 7.91 3.47 7.22
CA VAL A 152 6.72 4.28 7.52
C VAL A 152 6.77 4.84 8.95
N GLU A 153 7.14 4.00 9.92
CA GLU A 153 7.28 4.41 11.32
C GLU A 153 8.27 5.55 11.51
N LEU A 154 9.45 5.43 10.90
CA LEU A 154 10.50 6.45 10.99
C LEU A 154 10.11 7.75 10.26
N ASN A 155 9.37 7.66 9.15
CA ASN A 155 8.96 8.85 8.39
C ASN A 155 8.08 9.81 9.21
N TRP A 156 7.29 9.30 10.16
CA TRP A 156 6.38 10.09 10.99
C TRP A 156 6.65 9.99 12.50
N ASP A 157 7.79 9.43 12.90
CA ASP A 157 8.17 9.23 14.31
C ASP A 157 7.04 8.53 15.10
N LEU A 158 6.56 7.41 14.57
CA LEU A 158 5.40 6.69 15.14
C LEU A 158 5.76 5.78 16.33
N GLY A 159 7.05 5.57 16.61
CA GLY A 159 7.53 4.45 17.41
C GLY A 159 7.48 3.14 16.61
N ASP A 160 7.63 2.00 17.30
CA ASP A 160 7.43 0.67 16.74
C ASP A 160 6.36 -0.11 17.54
N LEU A 161 5.94 -1.25 16.99
CA LEU A 161 5.00 -2.19 17.57
C LEU A 161 5.68 -3.24 18.48
N GLY A 162 7.00 -3.12 18.71
CA GLY A 162 7.78 -4.05 19.53
C GLY A 162 7.87 -5.47 18.96
N ARG A 163 7.74 -5.64 17.63
CA ARG A 163 7.83 -6.93 16.94
C ARG A 163 9.01 -6.90 15.95
N ASN A 164 8.84 -7.52 14.78
CA ASN A 164 9.89 -7.65 13.78
C ASN A 164 10.26 -6.31 13.11
N ASP A 165 9.37 -5.33 13.19
CA ASP A 165 9.57 -3.94 12.79
C ASP A 165 10.65 -3.22 13.61
N ALA A 166 10.74 -3.50 14.92
CA ALA A 166 11.70 -2.85 15.82
C ALA A 166 13.17 -3.07 15.41
N THR A 167 13.46 -4.20 14.76
CA THR A 167 14.81 -4.57 14.29
C THR A 167 14.95 -4.60 12.77
N ALA A 168 13.89 -4.28 12.01
CA ALA A 168 13.95 -4.30 10.55
C ALA A 168 14.80 -3.15 10.02
N ASN A 169 15.52 -3.40 8.92
CA ASN A 169 16.24 -2.34 8.22
C ASN A 169 15.24 -1.44 7.49
N PRO A 170 15.22 -0.12 7.72
CA PRO A 170 14.40 0.78 6.93
C PRO A 170 15.00 0.94 5.52
N ILE A 171 14.14 1.13 4.53
CA ILE A 171 14.54 1.46 3.17
C ILE A 171 15.10 2.89 3.18
N LYS A 172 16.32 3.04 2.69
CA LYS A 172 17.03 4.31 2.70
C LYS A 172 16.68 5.14 1.46
N PHE A 173 16.36 6.42 1.67
CA PHE A 173 16.15 7.41 0.64
C PHE A 173 16.62 8.79 1.12
#